data_AF-A0A7V9SIA1-F1
#
_entry.id   AF-A0A7V9SIA1-F1
#
_cell.length_a   1.000
_cell.length_b   1.000
_cell.length_c   1.000
_cell.angle_alpha   90.00
_cell.angle_beta   90.00
_cell.angle_gamma   90.00
#
_symmetry.space_group_name_H-M   'P 1'
#
loop_
_entity.id
_entity.type
_entity.pdbx_description
1 polymer ?
#
loop_
_entity_poly.entity_id
_entity_poly.type
_entity_poly.pdbx_seq_one_letter_code
_entity_poly.pdbx_strand_id
1 'polypeptide(L)'
;MKRVTLSIAMTVLLGLGAMSVAGAQGPGRGQGQGPGRGPDGGGGRGAMMMLRGLDLTESQQEQIRAIREAQPAPAAGTAEGGLHRQLQAELLADVPDMQKLADLQARIAEAQSARLAHLVTVQQQIAQVLTAEQRATLRERLAQTPDQTRQGRPAGRRPAPRN
;
A
#
# COMPACT_ATOMS: atom_id res chain seq x y z
N MET A 1 -17.95 -17.24 -52.52
CA MET A 1 -19.23 -17.98 -52.54
C MET A 1 -18.94 -19.36 -51.93
N LYS A 2 -19.52 -19.85 -50.83
CA LYS A 2 -20.91 -19.85 -50.34
C LYS A 2 -20.91 -19.79 -48.80
N ARG A 3 -21.93 -19.12 -48.25
CA ARG A 3 -22.27 -19.09 -46.82
C ARG A 3 -23.10 -20.33 -46.48
N VAL A 4 -22.93 -20.92 -45.30
CA VAL A 4 -24.00 -21.64 -44.61
C VAL A 4 -23.92 -21.32 -43.11
N THR A 5 -24.86 -20.49 -42.69
CA THR A 5 -25.28 -20.18 -41.32
C THR A 5 -26.06 -21.35 -40.72
N LEU A 6 -25.90 -21.62 -39.42
CA LEU A 6 -27.00 -22.12 -38.60
C LEU A 6 -26.90 -21.57 -37.17
N SER A 7 -27.85 -20.71 -36.86
CA SER A 7 -28.17 -20.12 -35.56
C SER A 7 -29.09 -21.06 -34.78
N ILE A 8 -29.14 -20.94 -33.44
CA ILE A 8 -30.25 -21.22 -32.47
C ILE A 8 -29.58 -21.27 -31.07
N ALA A 9 -30.05 -20.68 -29.99
CA ALA A 9 -31.09 -19.69 -29.73
C ALA A 9 -30.80 -19.06 -28.36
N MET A 10 -31.15 -17.79 -28.24
CA MET A 10 -31.04 -16.95 -27.06
C MET A 10 -32.19 -17.25 -26.10
N THR A 11 -31.90 -17.44 -24.81
CA THR A 11 -32.92 -17.32 -23.76
C THR A 11 -32.43 -16.31 -22.74
N VAL A 12 -32.87 -15.07 -22.92
CA VAL A 12 -32.80 -14.02 -21.91
C VAL A 12 -34.06 -14.14 -21.05
N LEU A 13 -33.86 -14.32 -19.75
CA LEU A 13 -34.91 -14.09 -18.75
C LEU A 13 -34.48 -12.89 -17.90
N LEU A 14 -35.12 -11.76 -18.19
CA LEU A 14 -35.12 -10.55 -17.37
C LEU A 14 -36.25 -10.65 -16.35
N GLY A 15 -35.92 -10.50 -15.07
CA GLY A 15 -36.88 -10.31 -13.98
C GLY A 15 -36.38 -9.24 -13.02
N LEU A 16 -37.01 -8.07 -13.07
CA LEU A 16 -36.76 -6.87 -12.27
C LEU A 16 -37.46 -6.94 -10.90
N GLY A 17 -36.79 -6.39 -9.88
CA GLY A 17 -37.43 -5.52 -8.88
C GLY A 17 -37.77 -6.14 -7.51
N ALA A 18 -37.10 -5.67 -6.46
CA ALA A 18 -37.67 -4.72 -5.48
C ALA A 18 -36.69 -4.47 -4.34
N MET A 19 -36.44 -3.20 -4.04
CA MET A 19 -35.75 -2.77 -2.83
C MET A 19 -36.57 -3.13 -1.59
N SER A 20 -35.88 -3.51 -0.51
CA SER A 20 -36.43 -3.46 0.85
C SER A 20 -35.40 -2.76 1.73
N VAL A 21 -35.53 -1.43 1.84
CA VAL A 21 -34.99 -0.63 2.94
C VAL A 21 -36.12 -0.50 3.95
N ALA A 22 -36.03 -1.22 5.07
CA ALA A 22 -36.84 -0.97 6.26
C ALA A 22 -36.17 -1.61 7.49
N GLY A 23 -35.05 -1.03 7.91
CA GLY A 23 -34.49 -1.23 9.25
C GLY A 23 -34.66 0.07 10.03
N ALA A 24 -35.74 0.15 10.82
CA ALA A 24 -36.03 1.27 11.69
C ALA A 24 -35.01 1.36 12.83
N GLN A 25 -34.23 2.45 12.90
CA GLN A 25 -33.59 2.94 14.14
C GLN A 25 -33.57 4.47 14.11
N GLY A 26 -34.20 5.07 15.12
CA GLY A 26 -34.54 6.49 15.21
C GLY A 26 -33.37 7.47 15.40
N PRO A 27 -33.68 8.77 15.62
CA PRO A 27 -32.70 9.84 15.59
C PRO A 27 -31.91 9.90 16.90
N GLY A 28 -30.77 9.23 16.95
CA GLY A 28 -29.79 9.35 18.03
C GLY A 28 -28.75 10.42 17.70
N ARG A 29 -28.90 11.62 18.26
CA ARG A 29 -27.77 12.54 18.44
C ARG A 29 -26.75 11.88 19.37
N GLY A 30 -25.53 11.71 18.91
CA GLY A 30 -24.42 11.24 19.73
C GLY A 30 -23.10 11.73 19.14
N GLN A 31 -22.55 12.76 19.77
CA GLN A 31 -21.18 13.23 19.57
C GLN A 31 -20.19 12.07 19.74
N GLY A 32 -19.14 12.07 18.91
CA GLY A 32 -18.08 11.09 18.99
C GLY A 32 -17.02 11.32 17.91
N GLN A 33 -16.38 12.48 17.96
CA GLN A 33 -15.16 12.76 17.21
C GLN A 33 -14.08 11.77 17.65
N GLY A 34 -13.87 10.72 16.88
CA GLY A 34 -12.68 9.87 16.96
C GLY A 34 -11.91 10.01 15.64
N PRO A 35 -10.61 10.30 15.65
CA PRO A 35 -9.82 10.22 14.42
C PRO A 35 -9.84 8.77 13.94
N GLY A 36 -10.63 8.52 12.90
CA GLY A 36 -10.77 7.23 12.25
C GLY A 36 -9.39 6.75 11.82
N ARG A 37 -8.90 5.70 12.50
CA ARG A 37 -7.73 4.96 12.07
C ARG A 37 -8.19 4.00 10.99
N GLY A 38 -8.39 4.54 9.80
CA GLY A 38 -8.65 3.74 8.60
C GLY A 38 -7.51 2.75 8.36
N PRO A 39 -7.80 1.58 7.76
CA PRO A 39 -6.77 0.64 7.33
C PRO A 39 -6.07 1.17 6.06
N ASP A 40 -5.39 2.30 6.17
CA ASP A 40 -4.52 2.81 5.11
C ASP A 40 -3.25 1.96 5.08
N GLY A 41 -3.29 0.97 4.19
CA GLY A 41 -2.21 0.06 3.87
C GLY A 41 -0.98 0.79 3.32
N GLY A 42 0.15 0.57 4.00
CA GLY A 42 1.47 0.40 3.40
C GLY A 42 2.19 1.59 2.77
N GLY A 43 1.55 2.38 1.90
CA GLY A 43 2.28 3.25 0.95
C GLY A 43 2.83 4.55 1.53
N GLY A 44 2.16 5.15 2.52
CA GLY A 44 2.50 6.49 3.04
C GLY A 44 3.10 6.51 4.45
N ARG A 45 3.21 5.35 5.12
CA ARG A 45 3.67 5.29 6.51
C ARG A 45 5.18 5.34 6.66
N GLY A 46 5.94 4.91 5.64
CA GLY A 46 7.40 4.83 5.71
C GLY A 46 8.07 6.18 5.99
N ALA A 47 7.75 7.20 5.19
CA ALA A 47 8.32 8.55 5.36
C ALA A 47 7.85 9.26 6.65
N MET A 48 6.70 8.90 7.22
CA MET A 48 6.24 9.47 8.49
C MET A 48 6.78 8.74 9.72
N MET A 49 7.23 7.49 9.56
CA MET A 49 7.84 6.72 10.66
C MET A 49 9.16 7.34 11.09
N MET A 50 9.98 7.84 10.17
CA MET A 50 11.27 8.47 10.52
C MET A 50 11.10 9.76 11.34
N LEU A 51 10.01 10.49 11.13
CA LEU A 51 9.70 11.73 11.86
C LEU A 51 9.10 11.46 13.24
N ARG A 52 8.76 10.21 13.56
CA ARG A 52 8.12 9.87 14.84
C ARG A 52 9.04 10.23 16.00
N GLY A 53 8.49 10.96 16.97
CA GLY A 53 9.24 11.41 18.15
C GLY A 53 10.27 12.50 17.85
N LEU A 54 10.15 13.21 16.72
CA LEU A 54 10.71 14.55 16.60
C LEU A 54 9.70 15.56 17.13
N ASP A 55 10.18 16.58 17.83
CA ASP A 55 9.36 17.72 18.24
C ASP A 55 9.19 18.65 17.03
N LEU A 56 8.08 18.46 16.30
CA LEU A 56 7.71 19.28 15.15
C LEU A 56 6.76 20.39 15.59
N THR A 57 7.01 21.62 15.14
CA THR A 57 6.05 22.72 15.35
C THR A 57 4.76 22.46 14.57
N GLU A 58 3.66 23.11 14.95
CA GLU A 58 2.38 23.01 14.24
C GLU A 58 2.54 23.39 12.75
N SER A 59 3.27 24.47 12.48
CA SER A 59 3.57 24.92 11.11
C SER A 59 4.38 23.90 10.30
N GLN A 60 5.35 23.21 10.90
CA GLN A 60 6.09 22.14 10.24
C GLN A 60 5.17 20.95 9.93
N GLN A 61 4.29 20.57 10.87
CA GLN A 61 3.34 19.46 10.67
C GLN A 61 2.36 19.75 9.53
N GLU A 62 1.86 20.98 9.43
CA GLU A 62 1.00 21.43 8.34
C GLU A 62 1.73 21.39 6.98
N GLN A 63 2.96 21.89 6.91
CA GLN A 63 3.75 21.84 5.67
C GLN A 63 4.04 20.41 5.23
N ILE A 64 4.39 19.53 6.17
CA ILE A 64 4.62 18.10 5.89
C ILE A 64 3.33 17.43 5.39
N ARG A 65 2.18 17.80 5.95
CA ARG A 65 0.88 17.31 5.46
C ARG A 65 0.61 17.79 4.03
N ALA A 66 0.82 19.07 3.76
CA ALA A 66 0.63 19.65 2.42
C ALA A 66 1.55 18.99 1.37
N ILE A 67 2.82 18.75 1.71
CA ILE A 67 3.76 18.01 0.85
C ILE A 67 3.21 16.63 0.46
N ARG A 68 2.63 15.90 1.43
CA ARG A 68 2.05 14.57 1.17
C ARG A 68 0.79 14.62 0.31
N GLU A 69 -0.07 15.59 0.55
CA GLU A 69 -1.31 15.75 -0.19
C GLU A 69 -1.03 16.18 -1.65
N ALA A 70 0.00 17.01 -1.85
CA ALA A 70 0.46 17.41 -3.19
C ALA A 70 1.18 16.28 -3.95
N GLN A 71 1.75 15.31 -3.25
CA GLN A 71 2.42 14.15 -3.82
C GLN A 71 1.72 12.84 -3.43
N PRO A 72 0.49 12.59 -3.92
CA PRO A 72 -0.21 11.36 -3.64
C PRO A 72 0.67 10.16 -4.06
N ALA A 73 0.75 9.16 -3.20
CA ALA A 73 1.53 7.98 -3.49
C ALA A 73 0.99 7.31 -4.78
N PRO A 74 1.86 6.90 -5.72
CA PRO A 74 1.43 6.30 -6.97
C PRO A 74 0.71 4.98 -6.70
N ALA A 75 -0.63 4.96 -6.73
CA ALA A 75 -1.53 3.83 -6.46
C ALA A 75 -0.85 2.63 -5.78
N ALA A 76 -0.25 2.89 -4.60
CA ALA A 76 0.86 2.08 -4.11
C ALA A 76 0.29 0.90 -3.35
N GLY A 77 0.03 -0.19 -4.07
CA GLY A 77 -0.41 -1.46 -3.50
C GLY A 77 -1.26 -2.30 -4.47
N THR A 78 -2.05 -1.65 -5.33
CA THR A 78 -2.92 -2.36 -6.27
C THR A 78 -2.16 -2.80 -7.52
N ALA A 79 -1.35 -1.92 -8.11
CA ALA A 79 -0.61 -2.22 -9.33
C ALA A 79 0.48 -3.28 -9.09
N GLU A 80 1.36 -3.07 -8.10
CA GLU A 80 2.43 -4.04 -7.81
C GLU A 80 1.88 -5.34 -7.23
N GLY A 81 0.86 -5.29 -6.38
CA GLY A 81 0.19 -6.49 -5.87
C GLY A 81 -0.50 -7.29 -6.99
N GLY A 82 -0.98 -6.63 -8.05
CA GLY A 82 -1.42 -7.28 -9.27
C GLY A 82 -0.29 -7.99 -10.01
N LEU A 83 0.85 -7.31 -10.19
CA LEU A 83 2.04 -7.87 -10.86
C LEU A 83 2.63 -9.07 -10.10
N HIS A 84 2.76 -8.99 -8.77
CA HIS A 84 3.25 -10.12 -7.96
C HIS A 84 2.31 -11.31 -8.05
N ARG A 85 0.98 -11.10 -8.04
CA ARG A 85 0.02 -12.20 -8.23
C ARG A 85 0.12 -12.82 -9.62
N GLN A 86 0.31 -12.01 -10.67
CA GLN A 86 0.52 -12.52 -12.03
C GLN A 86 1.82 -13.32 -12.14
N LEU A 87 2.90 -12.86 -11.52
CA LEU A 87 4.18 -13.57 -11.47
C LEU A 87 4.03 -14.93 -10.78
N GLN A 88 3.39 -14.96 -9.60
CA GLN A 88 3.15 -16.20 -8.86
C GLN A 88 2.26 -17.17 -9.65
N ALA A 89 1.22 -16.68 -10.33
CA ALA A 89 0.36 -17.50 -11.17
C ALA A 89 1.13 -18.11 -12.35
N GLU A 90 2.01 -17.34 -12.99
CA GLU A 90 2.82 -17.83 -14.12
C GLU A 90 3.85 -18.88 -13.69
N LEU A 91 4.51 -18.67 -12.54
CA LEU A 91 5.46 -19.63 -11.98
C LEU A 91 4.83 -20.98 -11.61
N LEU A 92 3.53 -20.99 -11.30
CA LEU A 92 2.77 -22.18 -10.91
C LEU A 92 2.00 -22.81 -12.07
N ALA A 93 2.15 -22.29 -13.30
CA ALA A 93 1.53 -22.89 -14.49
C ALA A 93 2.20 -24.23 -14.85
N ASP A 94 1.45 -25.14 -15.48
CA ASP A 94 1.96 -26.45 -15.93
C ASP A 94 3.17 -26.32 -16.87
N VAL A 95 3.17 -25.28 -17.72
CA VAL A 95 4.29 -24.89 -18.58
C VAL A 95 4.45 -23.36 -18.49
N PRO A 96 5.36 -22.85 -17.66
CA PRO A 96 5.56 -21.41 -17.52
C PRO A 96 6.15 -20.76 -18.78
N ASP A 97 5.60 -19.61 -19.17
CA ASP A 97 6.12 -18.78 -20.27
C ASP A 97 7.29 -17.92 -19.77
N MET A 98 8.51 -18.27 -20.22
CA MET A 98 9.74 -17.57 -19.82
C MET A 98 9.78 -16.10 -20.26
N GLN A 99 9.19 -15.77 -21.40
CA GLN A 99 9.14 -14.39 -21.88
C GLN A 99 8.21 -13.56 -20.99
N LYS A 100 7.05 -14.11 -20.65
CA LYS A 100 6.10 -13.46 -19.74
C LYS A 100 6.66 -13.27 -18.34
N LEU A 101 7.43 -14.23 -17.82
CA LEU A 101 8.13 -14.08 -16.54
C LEU A 101 9.14 -12.93 -16.57
N ALA A 102 9.93 -12.82 -17.64
CA ALA A 102 10.90 -11.73 -17.81
C ALA A 102 10.20 -10.35 -17.88
N ASP A 103 9.09 -10.26 -18.63
CA ASP A 103 8.30 -9.04 -18.73
C ASP A 103 7.67 -8.65 -17.38
N LEU A 104 7.16 -9.62 -16.62
CA LEU A 104 6.61 -9.37 -15.27
C LEU A 104 7.69 -8.91 -14.30
N GLN A 105 8.89 -9.51 -14.36
CA GLN A 105 10.04 -9.07 -13.56
C GLN A 105 10.41 -7.61 -13.87
N ALA A 106 10.51 -7.25 -15.16
CA ALA A 106 10.84 -5.89 -15.57
C ALA A 106 9.81 -4.87 -15.06
N ARG A 107 8.52 -5.18 -15.19
CA ARG A 107 7.42 -4.31 -14.72
C ARG A 107 7.42 -4.15 -13.20
N ILE A 108 7.75 -5.20 -12.45
CA ILE A 108 7.89 -5.12 -10.99
C ILE A 108 9.06 -4.19 -10.62
N ALA A 109 10.22 -4.37 -11.26
CA ALA A 109 11.40 -3.53 -11.02
C ALA A 109 11.13 -2.05 -11.34
N GLU A 110 10.44 -1.78 -12.45
CA GLU A 110 10.03 -0.42 -12.82
C GLU A 110 9.09 0.20 -11.78
N ALA A 111 8.06 -0.54 -11.35
CA ALA A 111 7.13 -0.07 -10.33
C ALA A 111 7.82 0.22 -8.98
N GLN A 112 8.80 -0.61 -8.60
CA GLN A 112 9.59 -0.41 -7.39
C GLN A 112 10.51 0.82 -7.49
N SER A 113 11.16 0.99 -8.63
CA SER A 113 12.01 2.15 -8.92
C SER A 113 11.20 3.45 -8.87
N ALA A 114 10.03 3.48 -9.52
CA ALA A 114 9.13 4.63 -9.50
C ALA A 114 8.66 4.96 -8.08
N ARG A 115 8.35 3.95 -7.26
CA ARG A 115 8.01 4.16 -5.84
C ARG A 115 9.19 4.73 -5.06
N LEU A 116 10.39 4.20 -5.24
CA LEU A 116 11.57 4.70 -4.54
C LEU A 116 11.85 6.16 -4.91
N ALA A 117 11.78 6.50 -6.20
CA ALA A 117 11.96 7.87 -6.66
C ALA A 117 10.93 8.82 -6.03
N HIS A 118 9.65 8.43 -5.98
CA HIS A 118 8.60 9.20 -5.29
C HIS A 118 8.92 9.40 -3.80
N LEU A 119 9.31 8.32 -3.09
CA LEU A 119 9.67 8.40 -1.68
C LEU A 119 10.86 9.33 -1.44
N VAL A 120 11.89 9.28 -2.28
CA VAL A 120 13.06 10.16 -2.20
C VAL A 120 12.65 11.61 -2.37
N THR A 121 11.82 11.92 -3.37
CA THR A 121 11.32 13.29 -3.61
C THR A 121 10.54 13.83 -2.42
N VAL A 122 9.62 13.04 -1.86
CA VAL A 122 8.85 13.43 -0.66
C VAL A 122 9.78 13.65 0.54
N GLN A 123 10.71 12.73 0.79
CA GLN A 123 11.65 12.83 1.91
C GLN A 123 12.58 14.04 1.77
N GLN A 124 13.03 14.36 0.55
CA GLN A 124 13.84 15.54 0.27
C GLN A 124 13.09 16.82 0.64
N GLN A 125 11.82 16.95 0.25
CA GLN A 125 11.01 18.13 0.59
C GLN A 125 10.77 18.23 2.10
N ILE A 126 10.46 17.12 2.77
CA ILE A 126 10.32 17.08 4.23
C ILE A 126 11.62 17.51 4.92
N ALA A 127 12.79 17.05 4.45
CA ALA A 127 14.07 17.39 5.05
C ALA A 127 14.39 18.90 4.99
N GLN A 128 13.81 19.64 4.04
CA GLN A 128 13.93 21.10 3.94
C GLN A 128 13.07 21.84 4.97
N VAL A 129 11.98 21.23 5.45
CA VAL A 129 11.11 21.80 6.49
C VAL A 129 11.73 21.65 7.89
N LEU A 130 12.57 20.64 8.08
CA LEU A 130 13.23 20.37 9.36
C LEU A 130 14.33 21.38 9.69
N THR A 131 14.58 21.59 10.97
CA THR A 131 15.73 22.37 11.46
C THR A 131 17.03 21.58 11.32
N ALA A 132 18.18 22.25 11.44
CA ALA A 132 19.48 21.60 11.40
C ALA A 132 19.64 20.57 12.55
N GLU A 133 19.14 20.92 13.73
CA GLU A 133 19.16 20.06 14.92
C GLU A 133 18.28 18.83 14.75
N GLN A 134 17.03 19.00 14.26
CA GLN A 134 16.13 17.88 13.98
C GLN A 134 16.75 16.91 12.94
N ARG A 135 17.39 17.44 11.90
CA ARG A 135 18.13 16.60 10.93
C ARG A 135 19.32 15.87 11.56
N ALA A 136 20.04 16.50 12.48
CA ALA A 136 21.13 15.85 13.20
C ALA A 136 20.62 14.68 14.06
N THR A 137 19.54 14.89 14.82
CA THR A 137 18.86 13.85 15.60
C THR A 137 18.43 12.66 14.73
N LEU A 138 17.90 12.92 13.53
CA LEU A 138 17.54 11.84 12.61
C LEU A 138 18.75 11.04 12.12
N ARG A 139 19.86 11.71 11.78
CA ARG A 139 21.10 11.03 11.36
C ARG A 139 21.66 10.15 12.47
N GLU A 140 21.63 10.63 13.71
CA GLU A 140 22.07 9.86 14.85
C GLU A 140 21.20 8.62 15.07
N ARG A 141 19.86 8.76 15.03
CA ARG A 141 18.94 7.62 15.12
C ARG A 141 19.17 6.57 14.04
N LEU A 142 19.47 7.00 12.81
CA LEU A 142 19.79 6.11 11.71
C LEU A 142 21.11 5.36 11.95
N ALA A 143 22.12 6.02 12.50
CA ALA A 143 23.39 5.39 12.86
C ALA A 143 23.26 4.42 14.04
N GLN A 144 22.35 4.70 14.98
CA GLN A 144 22.10 3.88 16.16
C GLN A 144 21.18 2.69 15.90
N THR A 145 20.36 2.74 14.85
CA THR A 145 19.53 1.59 14.46
C THR A 145 20.47 0.52 13.91
N PRO A 146 20.77 -0.56 14.66
CA PRO A 146 21.62 -1.60 14.14
C PRO A 146 20.91 -2.21 12.93
N ASP A 147 21.69 -2.54 11.91
CA ASP A 147 21.24 -3.29 10.75
C ASP A 147 20.53 -4.56 11.25
N GLN A 148 19.20 -4.52 11.37
CA GLN A 148 18.39 -5.61 11.93
C GLN A 148 18.53 -6.89 11.11
N THR A 149 19.10 -6.78 9.91
CA THR A 149 19.52 -7.86 9.04
C THR A 149 20.71 -8.68 9.60
N ARG A 150 21.46 -8.18 10.60
CA ARG A 150 22.58 -8.90 11.26
C ARG A 150 22.21 -9.56 12.59
N GLN A 151 21.17 -9.11 13.28
CA GLN A 151 20.68 -9.78 14.49
C GLN A 151 19.61 -10.77 14.08
N GLY A 152 20.04 -12.00 13.79
CA GLY A 152 19.17 -13.13 13.56
C GLY A 152 18.05 -13.14 14.58
N ARG A 153 16.81 -13.14 14.07
CA ARG A 153 15.58 -13.46 14.78
C ARG A 153 15.89 -14.48 15.89
N PRO A 154 15.72 -14.15 17.19
CA PRO A 154 16.13 -15.04 18.26
C PRO A 154 15.45 -16.40 18.03
N ALA A 155 16.28 -17.40 17.80
CA ALA A 155 15.83 -18.77 17.62
C ALA A 155 15.06 -19.18 18.88
N GLY A 156 13.81 -19.59 18.71
CA GLY A 156 13.09 -20.37 19.72
C GLY A 156 12.36 -19.58 20.80
N ARG A 157 11.12 -19.17 20.50
CA ARG A 157 10.00 -19.55 21.37
C ARG A 157 9.21 -20.64 20.66
N ARG A 158 9.67 -21.89 20.76
CA ARG A 158 8.77 -23.03 20.59
C ARG A 158 7.87 -23.05 21.84
N PRO A 159 6.53 -22.95 21.71
CA PRO A 159 5.66 -23.21 22.85
C PRO A 159 5.89 -24.67 23.30
N ALA A 160 6.11 -24.87 24.60
CA ALA A 160 6.23 -26.20 25.17
C ALA A 160 4.93 -26.99 24.92
N PRO A 161 5.02 -28.30 24.62
CA PRO A 161 3.83 -29.13 24.53
C PRO A 161 3.11 -29.11 25.89
N ARG A 162 1.82 -28.82 25.87
CA ARG A 162 0.94 -29.04 27.02
C ARG A 162 0.77 -30.55 27.17
N ASN A 163 1.18 -31.10 28.32
CA ASN A 163 0.78 -32.44 28.76
C ASN A 163 -0.71 -32.47 29.06
#